data_AF-A0AA38FKF9-F1
#
_entry.id   AF-A0AA38FKF9-F1
#
_cell.length_a   1.000
_cell.length_b   1.000
_cell.length_c   1.000
_cell.angle_alpha   90.00
_cell.angle_beta   90.00
_cell.angle_gamma   90.00
#
_symmetry.space_group_name_H-M   'P 1'
#
loop_
_entity.id
_entity.type
_entity.pdbx_description
1 polymer ?
#
loop_
_entity_poly.entity_id
_entity_poly.type
_entity_poly.pdbx_seq_one_letter_code
_entity_poly.pdbx_strand_id
1 'polypeptide(L)'
;HILVYEYFASGSLYDILHMADETTKHLTWNIRVKIALGIARALEYLHEIISPSIVHRNFKSANILLDDELNPHLSDCGVAALNPTSDRQVSTQVLSSFGYSAPEYSMSGVYTVKSDVYSFGVVMLELLTGRKPLDSSRPRSEQSLVRWATPQLHDIDALAKMVDPAMKGIYPAKSLSRFADIVALCCQPEPEFRPPMSEVVQSLVRLMQRASLNKRMMGDEPG
;
A
#
# COMPACT_ATOMS: atom_id res chain seq x y z
N HIS A 1 -10.26 -22.49 -15.21
CA HIS A 1 -10.01 -22.87 -13.80
C HIS A 1 -11.01 -22.13 -12.91
N ILE A 2 -11.57 -22.79 -11.90
CA ILE A 2 -12.44 -22.16 -10.88
C ILE A 2 -11.67 -22.22 -9.56
N LEU A 3 -11.64 -21.10 -8.83
CA LEU A 3 -11.03 -20.98 -7.51
C LEU A 3 -12.13 -20.52 -6.55
N VAL A 4 -12.16 -21.12 -5.35
CA VAL A 4 -13.15 -20.80 -4.30
C VAL A 4 -12.38 -20.28 -3.09
N TYR A 5 -12.79 -19.12 -2.58
CA TYR A 5 -12.14 -18.42 -1.48
C TYR A 5 -13.13 -18.13 -0.36
N GLU A 6 -12.61 -17.82 0.82
CA GLU A 6 -13.39 -17.22 1.90
C GLU A 6 -13.94 -15.85 1.47
N TYR A 7 -15.18 -15.56 1.85
CA TYR A 7 -15.85 -14.32 1.49
C TYR A 7 -15.66 -13.27 2.58
N PHE A 8 -15.13 -12.10 2.19
CA PHE A 8 -14.93 -10.96 3.08
C PHE A 8 -15.96 -9.88 2.79
N ALA A 9 -16.92 -9.68 3.69
CA ALA A 9 -18.05 -8.77 3.51
C ALA A 9 -17.63 -7.29 3.40
N SER A 10 -16.52 -6.90 4.04
CA SER A 10 -15.97 -5.54 3.95
C SER A 10 -15.38 -5.21 2.58
N GLY A 11 -15.22 -6.20 1.69
CA GLY A 11 -14.67 -6.00 0.35
C GLY A 11 -13.15 -5.77 0.34
N SER A 12 -12.67 -5.16 -0.74
CA SER A 12 -11.25 -4.85 -0.89
C SER A 12 -10.87 -3.50 -0.27
N LEU A 13 -9.57 -3.31 -0.02
CA LEU A 13 -9.02 -2.02 0.38
C LEU A 13 -9.30 -0.94 -0.68
N TYR A 14 -9.32 -1.31 -1.96
CA TYR A 14 -9.70 -0.40 -3.04
C TYR A 14 -11.13 0.12 -2.89
N ASP A 15 -12.08 -0.77 -2.57
CA ASP A 15 -13.49 -0.41 -2.42
C ASP A 15 -13.68 0.56 -1.25
N ILE A 16 -13.05 0.25 -0.12
CA ILE A 16 -13.13 1.06 1.10
C ILE A 16 -12.46 2.44 0.92
N LEU A 17 -11.38 2.54 0.15
CA LEU A 17 -10.70 3.83 -0.07
C LEU A 17 -11.37 4.68 -1.14
N HIS A 18 -11.91 4.07 -2.20
CA HIS A 18 -12.22 4.79 -3.45
C HIS A 18 -13.66 4.69 -3.93
N MET A 19 -14.42 3.69 -3.49
CA MET A 19 -15.83 3.47 -3.89
C MET A 19 -16.80 3.81 -2.76
N ALA A 20 -16.26 4.16 -1.60
CA ALA A 20 -16.96 4.45 -0.37
C ALA A 20 -17.84 5.72 -0.52
N ASP A 21 -19.15 5.60 -0.27
CA ASP A 21 -20.09 6.72 -0.18
C ASP A 21 -19.96 7.44 1.18
N GLU A 22 -20.57 8.62 1.37
CA GLU A 22 -20.46 9.42 2.62
C GLU A 22 -20.86 8.65 3.90
N THR A 23 -21.55 7.52 3.75
CA THR A 23 -22.00 6.63 4.82
C THR A 23 -21.00 5.55 5.23
N THR A 24 -19.93 5.35 4.47
CA THR A 24 -18.94 4.29 4.74
C THR A 24 -17.96 4.64 5.86
N LYS A 25 -17.51 3.59 6.57
CA LYS A 25 -16.50 3.71 7.63
C LYS A 25 -15.17 4.18 7.03
N HIS A 26 -14.88 5.47 7.16
CA HIS A 26 -13.56 6.00 6.86
C HIS A 26 -12.49 5.37 7.77
N LEU A 27 -11.41 4.90 7.16
CA LEU A 27 -10.29 4.32 7.89
C LEU A 27 -9.52 5.42 8.64
N THR A 28 -9.50 5.33 9.97
CA THR A 28 -8.65 6.19 10.81
C THR A 28 -7.17 5.93 10.55
N TRP A 29 -6.30 6.90 10.88
CA TRP A 29 -4.84 6.75 10.78
C TRP A 29 -4.32 5.42 11.37
N ASN A 30 -4.76 5.08 12.58
CA ASN A 30 -4.31 3.87 13.26
C ASN A 30 -4.72 2.59 12.52
N ILE A 31 -5.91 2.57 11.94
CA ILE A 31 -6.38 1.43 11.13
C ILE A 31 -5.56 1.34 9.85
N ARG A 32 -5.27 2.46 9.17
CA ARG A 32 -4.44 2.46 7.96
C ARG A 32 -3.02 1.96 8.21
N VAL A 33 -2.41 2.35 9.33
CA VAL A 33 -1.10 1.83 9.76
C VAL A 33 -1.19 0.34 10.11
N LYS A 34 -2.25 -0.10 10.80
CA LYS A 34 -2.48 -1.54 11.10
C LYS A 34 -2.58 -2.36 9.81
N ILE A 35 -3.34 -1.88 8.83
CA ILE A 35 -3.47 -2.49 7.51
C ILE A 35 -2.11 -2.54 6.81
N ALA A 36 -1.38 -1.42 6.73
CA ALA A 36 -0.04 -1.39 6.14
C ALA A 36 0.90 -2.42 6.78
N LEU A 37 0.89 -2.54 8.11
CA LEU A 37 1.69 -3.53 8.83
C LEU A 37 1.27 -4.97 8.52
N GLY A 38 -0.03 -5.26 8.51
CA GLY A 38 -0.54 -6.59 8.20
C GLY A 38 -0.16 -7.02 6.78
N ILE A 39 -0.29 -6.11 5.81
CA ILE A 39 0.13 -6.34 4.43
C ILE A 39 1.64 -6.55 4.34
N ALA A 40 2.43 -5.73 5.03
CA ALA A 40 3.88 -5.85 5.01
C ALA A 40 4.37 -7.21 5.54
N ARG A 41 3.72 -7.73 6.60
CA ARG A 41 3.98 -9.07 7.14
C ARG A 41 3.62 -10.18 6.16
N ALA A 42 2.52 -10.03 5.43
CA ALA A 42 2.12 -11.01 4.42
C ALA A 42 3.17 -11.07 3.28
N LEU A 43 3.66 -9.92 2.82
CA LEU A 43 4.73 -9.88 1.82
C LEU A 43 6.08 -10.38 2.37
N GLU A 44 6.47 -10.01 3.59
CA GLU A 44 7.64 -10.57 4.28
C GLU A 44 7.59 -12.10 4.31
N TYR A 45 6.42 -12.67 4.65
CA TYR A 45 6.23 -14.11 4.66
C TYR A 45 6.49 -14.73 3.27
N LEU A 46 5.87 -14.17 2.22
CA LEU A 46 6.05 -14.65 0.84
C LEU A 46 7.49 -14.53 0.34
N HIS A 47 8.14 -13.40 0.64
CA HIS A 47 9.45 -13.05 0.08
C HIS A 47 10.61 -13.70 0.81
N GLU A 48 10.55 -13.78 2.14
CA GLU A 48 11.71 -14.04 3.00
C GLU A 48 11.56 -15.29 3.87
N ILE A 49 10.33 -15.72 4.19
CA ILE A 49 10.08 -16.86 5.09
C ILE A 49 9.83 -18.16 4.31
N ILE A 50 9.09 -18.09 3.19
CA ILE A 50 8.84 -19.27 2.34
C ILE A 50 10.06 -19.55 1.46
N SER A 51 10.38 -20.84 1.27
CA SER A 51 11.40 -21.31 0.33
C SER A 51 10.82 -22.35 -0.65
N PRO A 52 10.84 -22.09 -1.98
CA PRO A 52 11.39 -20.89 -2.62
C PRO A 52 10.54 -19.63 -2.40
N SER A 53 11.20 -18.46 -2.43
CA SER A 53 10.55 -17.15 -2.35
C SER A 53 9.44 -17.01 -3.40
N ILE A 54 8.27 -16.50 -2.99
CA ILE A 54 7.10 -16.31 -3.85
C ILE A 54 6.93 -14.83 -4.15
N VAL A 55 6.89 -14.49 -5.44
CA VAL A 55 6.56 -13.14 -5.91
C VAL A 55 5.05 -13.07 -6.20
N HIS A 56 4.35 -12.08 -5.66
CA HIS A 56 2.91 -11.93 -5.81
C HIS A 56 2.51 -11.55 -7.24
N ARG A 57 3.24 -10.63 -7.90
CA ARG A 57 3.10 -10.22 -9.31
C ARG A 57 1.82 -9.48 -9.69
N ASN A 58 0.86 -9.35 -8.79
CA ASN A 58 -0.41 -8.67 -8.99
C ASN A 58 -0.81 -7.94 -7.70
N PHE A 59 0.17 -7.29 -7.07
CA PHE A 59 -0.02 -6.63 -5.80
C PHE A 59 -0.65 -5.24 -6.01
N LYS A 60 -1.87 -5.04 -5.50
CA LYS A 60 -2.67 -3.81 -5.62
C LYS A 60 -3.76 -3.77 -4.55
N SER A 61 -4.31 -2.60 -4.23
CA SER A 61 -5.35 -2.47 -3.19
C SER A 61 -6.63 -3.28 -3.46
N ALA A 62 -6.95 -3.56 -4.73
CA ALA A 62 -8.09 -4.42 -5.09
C ALA A 62 -7.89 -5.90 -4.73
N ASN A 63 -6.64 -6.33 -4.52
CA ASN A 63 -6.28 -7.69 -4.14
C ASN A 63 -5.90 -7.80 -2.65
N ILE A 64 -6.32 -6.81 -1.86
CA ILE A 64 -6.14 -6.77 -0.41
C ILE A 64 -7.55 -6.76 0.16
N LEU A 65 -8.02 -7.91 0.61
CA LEU A 65 -9.33 -8.07 1.23
C LEU A 65 -9.24 -7.72 2.71
N LEU A 66 -10.31 -7.16 3.26
CA LEU A 66 -10.38 -6.80 4.68
C LEU A 66 -11.44 -7.65 5.38
N ASP A 67 -11.10 -8.25 6.52
CA ASP A 67 -12.08 -8.92 7.37
C ASP A 67 -12.92 -7.93 8.21
N ASP A 68 -13.82 -8.46 9.04
CA ASP A 68 -14.73 -7.66 9.86
C ASP A 68 -13.97 -6.82 10.91
N GLU A 69 -12.78 -7.27 11.33
CA GLU A 69 -11.85 -6.55 12.21
C GLU A 69 -10.84 -5.68 11.44
N LEU A 70 -11.01 -5.51 10.13
CA LEU A 70 -10.15 -4.74 9.23
C LEU A 70 -8.69 -5.22 9.23
N ASN A 71 -8.47 -6.52 9.39
CA ASN A 71 -7.18 -7.14 9.09
C ASN A 71 -7.08 -7.45 7.59
N PRO A 72 -5.91 -7.20 6.98
CA PRO A 72 -5.70 -7.45 5.56
C PRO A 72 -5.37 -8.91 5.25
N HIS A 73 -5.95 -9.40 4.15
CA HIS A 73 -5.72 -10.71 3.55
C HIS A 73 -5.35 -10.52 2.08
N LEU A 74 -4.19 -11.04 1.66
CA LEU A 74 -3.76 -10.95 0.27
C LEU A 74 -4.47 -12.01 -0.59
N SER A 75 -5.05 -11.60 -1.71
CA SER A 75 -5.69 -12.49 -2.69
C SER A 75 -4.92 -12.48 -4.02
N ASP A 76 -5.26 -13.41 -4.92
CA ASP A 76 -4.69 -13.50 -6.28
C ASP A 76 -3.15 -13.63 -6.36
N CYS A 77 -2.51 -14.08 -5.28
CA CYS A 77 -1.08 -14.37 -5.26
C CYS A 77 -0.75 -15.46 -6.30
N GLY A 78 0.20 -15.18 -7.20
CA GLY A 78 0.68 -16.16 -8.18
C GLY A 78 -0.30 -16.49 -9.32
N VAL A 79 -1.54 -16.00 -9.30
CA VAL A 79 -2.53 -16.22 -10.39
C VAL A 79 -2.02 -15.64 -11.71
N ALA A 80 -1.29 -14.52 -11.65
CA ALA A 80 -0.65 -13.93 -12.84
C ALA A 80 0.40 -14.85 -13.49
N ALA A 81 1.00 -15.78 -12.74
CA ALA A 81 1.97 -16.75 -13.28
C ALA A 81 1.30 -17.95 -13.97
N LEU A 82 0.01 -18.20 -13.73
CA LEU A 82 -0.74 -19.34 -14.29
C LEU A 82 -1.23 -19.10 -15.72
N ASN A 83 -1.02 -17.91 -16.29
CA ASN A 83 -1.37 -17.57 -17.68
C ASN A 83 -0.10 -17.49 -18.55
N PRO A 84 0.42 -18.61 -19.09
CA PRO A 84 1.62 -18.64 -19.93
C PRO A 84 1.42 -18.03 -21.33
N THR A 85 0.19 -17.68 -21.73
CA THR A 85 -0.16 -17.12 -23.04
C THR A 85 -0.43 -15.61 -22.97
N SER A 86 0.55 -14.81 -22.54
CA SER A 86 0.30 -13.38 -22.33
C SER A 86 1.07 -12.44 -23.25
N ASP A 87 1.65 -12.86 -24.38
CA ASP A 87 2.21 -11.90 -25.36
C ASP A 87 1.13 -11.05 -26.05
N ARG A 88 -0.14 -11.51 -26.04
CA ARG A 88 -1.29 -10.78 -26.61
C ARG A 88 -2.27 -10.22 -25.58
N GLN A 89 -2.22 -10.66 -24.32
CA GLN A 89 -2.98 -10.10 -23.20
C GLN A 89 -2.24 -8.99 -22.44
N VAL A 90 -0.99 -8.71 -22.82
CA VAL A 90 -0.24 -7.53 -22.34
C VAL A 90 -1.11 -6.28 -22.43
N SER A 91 -1.89 -6.06 -23.49
CA SER A 91 -2.60 -4.78 -23.68
C SER A 91 -3.68 -4.47 -22.64
N THR A 92 -4.39 -5.47 -22.08
CA THR A 92 -5.52 -5.26 -21.15
C THR A 92 -5.14 -5.44 -19.69
N GLN A 93 -4.21 -6.34 -19.38
CA GLN A 93 -3.71 -6.53 -18.01
C GLN A 93 -2.76 -5.38 -17.60
N VAL A 94 -1.97 -4.87 -18.56
CA VAL A 94 -1.13 -3.67 -18.38
C VAL A 94 -1.99 -2.44 -18.08
N LEU A 95 -3.19 -2.32 -18.67
CA LEU A 95 -4.15 -1.25 -18.35
C LEU A 95 -4.62 -1.25 -16.88
N SER A 96 -4.79 -2.44 -16.28
CA SER A 96 -5.32 -2.59 -14.92
C SER A 96 -4.29 -2.40 -13.80
N SER A 97 -2.99 -2.45 -14.12
CA SER A 97 -1.88 -2.38 -13.14
C SER A 97 -0.95 -1.19 -13.34
N PHE A 98 -1.17 -0.31 -14.34
CA PHE A 98 -0.30 0.83 -14.65
C PHE A 98 0.05 1.72 -13.45
N GLY A 99 -0.84 1.82 -12.46
CA GLY A 99 -0.57 2.62 -11.26
C GLY A 99 0.41 1.99 -10.26
N TYR A 100 0.59 0.66 -10.30
CA TYR A 100 1.35 -0.09 -9.30
C TYR A 100 2.65 -0.69 -9.83
N SER A 101 2.81 -0.76 -11.15
CA SER A 101 3.96 -1.41 -11.78
C SER A 101 5.25 -0.66 -11.52
N ALA A 102 6.26 -1.40 -11.07
CA ALA A 102 7.60 -0.88 -10.88
C ALA A 102 8.23 -0.47 -12.23
N PRO A 103 9.04 0.59 -12.28
CA PRO A 103 9.58 1.13 -13.53
C PRO A 103 10.46 0.10 -14.29
N GLU A 104 11.22 -0.73 -13.58
CA GLU A 104 12.08 -1.76 -14.17
C GLU A 104 11.28 -2.87 -14.87
N TYR A 105 10.03 -3.12 -14.45
CA TYR A 105 9.17 -4.13 -15.06
C TYR A 105 8.79 -3.72 -16.49
N SER A 106 8.53 -2.43 -16.71
CA SER A 106 8.22 -1.90 -18.05
C SER A 106 9.39 -2.04 -19.03
N MET A 107 10.63 -2.05 -18.52
CA MET A 107 11.84 -2.11 -19.33
C MET A 107 12.33 -3.54 -19.57
N SER A 108 12.28 -4.38 -18.54
CA SER A 108 12.84 -5.75 -18.58
C SER A 108 11.78 -6.83 -18.78
N GLY A 109 10.51 -6.55 -18.50
CA GLY A 109 9.45 -7.56 -18.42
C GLY A 109 9.59 -8.53 -17.23
N VAL A 110 10.62 -8.37 -16.39
CA VAL A 110 10.90 -9.27 -15.28
C VAL A 110 10.31 -8.69 -14.00
N TYR A 111 9.44 -9.48 -13.37
CA TYR A 111 8.82 -9.12 -12.10
C TYR A 111 9.56 -9.82 -10.94
N THR A 112 9.98 -9.07 -9.94
CA THR A 112 10.80 -9.56 -8.81
C THR A 112 10.14 -9.26 -7.46
N VAL A 113 10.69 -9.79 -6.37
CA VAL A 113 10.28 -9.40 -5.00
C VAL A 113 10.36 -7.88 -4.80
N LYS A 114 11.36 -7.21 -5.41
CA LYS A 114 11.49 -5.74 -5.34
C LYS A 114 10.41 -5.01 -6.11
N SER A 115 9.81 -5.64 -7.13
CA SER A 115 8.67 -5.08 -7.85
C SER A 115 7.41 -5.11 -6.99
N ASP A 116 7.20 -6.17 -6.19
CA ASP A 116 6.14 -6.20 -5.15
C ASP A 116 6.37 -5.12 -4.08
N VAL A 117 7.62 -4.89 -3.64
CA VAL A 117 7.95 -3.80 -2.68
C VAL A 117 7.54 -2.42 -3.24
N TYR A 118 7.77 -2.18 -4.52
CA TYR A 118 7.34 -0.94 -5.17
C TYR A 118 5.81 -0.81 -5.16
N SER A 119 5.10 -1.87 -5.58
CA SER A 119 3.64 -1.88 -5.57
C SER A 119 3.07 -1.71 -4.14
N PHE A 120 3.76 -2.22 -3.13
CA PHE A 120 3.47 -1.95 -1.72
C PHE A 120 3.61 -0.46 -1.36
N GLY A 121 4.69 0.20 -1.81
CA GLY A 121 4.85 1.65 -1.66
C GLY A 121 3.69 2.45 -2.28
N VAL A 122 3.18 2.01 -3.44
CA VAL A 122 1.99 2.63 -4.07
C VAL A 122 0.75 2.43 -3.21
N VAL A 123 0.51 1.23 -2.67
CA VAL A 123 -0.62 1.00 -1.74
C VAL A 123 -0.49 1.84 -0.46
N MET A 124 0.73 2.03 0.05
CA MET A 124 0.95 2.95 1.17
C MET A 124 0.61 4.40 0.81
N LEU A 125 0.88 4.86 -0.42
CA LEU A 125 0.43 6.17 -0.90
C LEU A 125 -1.09 6.27 -0.96
N GLU A 126 -1.79 5.22 -1.40
CA GLU A 126 -3.26 5.19 -1.36
C GLU A 126 -3.77 5.31 0.08
N LEU A 127 -3.18 4.53 1.01
CA LEU A 127 -3.51 4.61 2.43
C LEU A 127 -3.23 6.01 3.01
N LEU A 128 -2.16 6.68 2.59
CA LEU A 128 -1.83 8.01 3.09
C LEU A 128 -2.79 9.09 2.55
N THR A 129 -3.12 9.01 1.26
CA THR A 129 -3.72 10.14 0.51
C THR A 129 -5.19 9.95 0.19
N GLY A 130 -5.71 8.72 0.25
CA GLY A 130 -7.05 8.38 -0.24
C GLY A 130 -7.21 8.53 -1.76
N ARG A 131 -6.12 8.75 -2.50
CA ARG A 131 -6.16 8.95 -3.96
C ARG A 131 -5.92 7.64 -4.68
N LYS A 132 -6.56 7.48 -5.85
CA LYS A 132 -6.29 6.36 -6.75
C LYS A 132 -4.85 6.45 -7.29
N PRO A 133 -4.16 5.32 -7.50
CA PRO A 133 -2.80 5.29 -8.07
C PRO A 133 -2.71 5.92 -9.46
N LEU A 134 -3.77 5.73 -10.25
CA LEU A 134 -3.97 6.37 -11.55
C LEU A 134 -5.38 6.96 -11.61
N ASP A 135 -5.49 8.26 -11.85
CA ASP A 135 -6.76 8.98 -11.88
C ASP A 135 -6.83 9.90 -13.09
N SER A 136 -7.53 9.47 -14.15
CA SER A 136 -7.66 10.23 -15.40
C SER A 136 -8.53 11.48 -15.27
N SER A 137 -9.30 11.61 -14.19
CA SER A 137 -10.11 12.81 -13.93
C SER A 137 -9.29 13.99 -13.43
N ARG A 138 -8.05 13.75 -12.98
CA ARG A 138 -7.12 14.77 -12.49
C ARG A 138 -6.31 15.42 -13.62
N PRO A 139 -5.74 16.62 -13.36
CA PRO A 139 -4.78 17.24 -14.27
C PRO A 139 -3.64 16.28 -14.62
N ARG A 140 -3.12 16.35 -15.85
CA ARG A 140 -2.11 15.40 -16.37
C ARG A 140 -0.88 15.25 -15.48
N SER A 141 -0.45 16.30 -14.78
CA SER A 141 0.64 16.27 -13.80
C SER A 141 0.34 15.39 -12.58
N GLU A 142 -0.92 15.27 -12.20
CA GLU A 142 -1.41 14.58 -11.00
C GLU A 142 -2.05 13.21 -11.26
N GLN A 143 -2.17 12.78 -12.53
CA GLN A 143 -2.82 11.52 -12.86
C GLN A 143 -2.10 10.31 -12.25
N SER A 144 -0.77 10.35 -12.17
CA SER A 144 0.03 9.32 -11.48
C SER A 144 0.29 9.74 -10.04
N LEU A 145 -0.23 8.96 -9.10
CA LEU A 145 -0.10 9.22 -7.67
C LEU A 145 1.37 9.28 -7.25
N VAL A 146 2.17 8.31 -7.67
CA VAL A 146 3.61 8.26 -7.35
C VAL A 146 4.31 9.52 -7.88
N ARG A 147 4.10 9.85 -9.16
CA ARG A 147 4.77 11.01 -9.78
C ARG A 147 4.41 12.33 -9.11
N TRP A 148 3.16 12.47 -8.66
CA TRP A 148 2.71 13.63 -7.90
C TRP A 148 3.24 13.65 -6.47
N ALA A 149 3.23 12.51 -5.79
CA ALA A 149 3.56 12.40 -4.37
C ALA A 149 5.06 12.48 -4.08
N THR A 150 5.90 11.81 -4.87
CA THR A 150 7.35 11.65 -4.59
C THR A 150 8.08 12.96 -4.29
N PRO A 151 7.91 14.06 -5.06
CA PRO A 151 8.60 15.33 -4.77
C PRO A 151 8.22 15.98 -3.44
N GLN A 152 7.08 15.58 -2.87
CA GLN A 152 6.49 16.19 -1.67
C GLN A 152 6.76 15.37 -0.40
N LEU A 153 7.27 14.13 -0.50
CA LEU A 153 7.43 13.22 0.64
C LEU A 153 8.44 13.70 1.70
N HIS A 154 9.37 14.58 1.32
CA HIS A 154 10.42 15.10 2.20
C HIS A 154 10.10 16.48 2.80
N ASP A 155 8.99 17.10 2.40
CA ASP A 155 8.55 18.40 2.89
C ASP A 155 7.38 18.23 3.87
N ILE A 156 7.55 18.71 5.11
CA ILE A 156 6.56 18.50 6.19
C ILE A 156 5.22 19.17 5.88
N ASP A 157 5.25 20.38 5.30
CA ASP A 157 4.04 21.15 5.02
C ASP A 157 3.30 20.59 3.80
N ALA A 158 4.04 20.15 2.79
CA ALA A 158 3.47 19.45 1.63
C ALA A 158 2.88 18.10 2.05
N LEU A 159 3.60 17.34 2.88
CA LEU A 159 3.15 16.05 3.37
C LEU A 159 1.83 16.16 4.15
N ALA A 160 1.68 17.18 5.00
CA ALA A 160 0.43 17.43 5.71
C ALA A 160 -0.75 17.73 4.76
N LYS A 161 -0.51 18.39 3.62
CA LYS A 161 -1.53 18.69 2.59
C LYS A 161 -1.89 17.48 1.73
N MET A 162 -1.03 16.47 1.68
CA MET A 162 -1.29 15.24 0.93
C MET A 162 -2.19 14.26 1.67
N VAL A 163 -2.25 14.37 3.01
CA VAL A 163 -2.99 13.42 3.84
C VAL A 163 -4.47 13.43 3.49
N ASP A 164 -5.05 12.23 3.44
CA ASP A 164 -6.48 12.05 3.17
C ASP A 164 -7.35 12.91 4.12
N PRO A 165 -8.19 13.80 3.58
CA PRO A 165 -9.12 14.61 4.37
C PRO A 165 -10.04 13.80 5.28
N ALA A 166 -10.34 12.54 4.92
CA ALA A 166 -11.15 11.64 5.74
C ALA A 166 -10.51 11.32 7.10
N MET A 167 -9.19 11.50 7.25
CA MET A 167 -8.50 11.38 8.55
C MET A 167 -8.68 12.63 9.44
N LYS A 168 -9.28 13.71 8.94
CA LYS A 168 -9.65 14.93 9.70
C LYS A 168 -8.50 15.57 10.48
N GLY A 169 -7.25 15.42 10.00
CA GLY A 169 -6.06 15.92 10.70
C GLY A 169 -5.66 15.11 11.93
N ILE A 170 -6.31 13.96 12.21
CA ILE A 170 -6.09 13.15 13.40
C ILE A 170 -4.96 12.14 13.14
N TYR A 171 -3.72 12.61 13.18
CA TYR A 171 -2.52 11.77 13.06
C TYR A 171 -1.31 12.45 13.72
N PRO A 172 -0.36 11.69 14.30
CA PRO A 172 0.85 12.29 14.86
C PRO A 172 1.83 12.72 13.75
N ALA A 173 2.23 13.99 13.70
CA ALA A 173 3.13 14.52 12.67
C ALA A 173 4.46 13.72 12.54
N LYS A 174 5.05 13.31 13.66
CA LYS A 174 6.27 12.46 13.66
C LYS A 174 6.03 11.06 13.08
N SER A 175 4.82 10.52 13.24
CA SER A 175 4.46 9.23 12.67
C SER A 175 4.18 9.36 11.17
N LEU A 176 3.55 10.46 10.77
CA LEU A 176 3.32 10.80 9.36
C LEU A 176 4.64 10.90 8.58
N SER A 177 5.62 11.67 9.08
CA SER A 177 6.95 11.78 8.45
C SER A 177 7.63 10.42 8.29
N ARG A 178 7.60 9.56 9.31
CA ARG A 178 8.18 8.21 9.20
C ARG A 178 7.44 7.29 8.24
N PHE A 179 6.12 7.44 8.15
CA PHE A 179 5.33 6.71 7.16
C PHE A 179 5.74 7.14 5.74
N ALA A 180 5.95 8.44 5.52
CA ALA A 180 6.45 8.98 4.26
C ALA A 180 7.88 8.50 3.93
N ASP A 181 8.76 8.39 4.92
CA ASP A 181 10.11 7.83 4.72
C ASP A 181 10.05 6.38 4.20
N ILE A 182 9.16 5.54 4.77
CA ILE A 182 8.96 4.15 4.32
C ILE A 182 8.45 4.13 2.88
N VAL A 183 7.47 4.98 2.56
CA VAL A 183 6.95 5.13 1.20
C VAL A 183 8.05 5.53 0.22
N ALA A 184 8.85 6.54 0.56
CA ALA A 184 9.93 7.02 -0.29
C ALA A 184 10.98 5.94 -0.59
N LEU A 185 11.28 5.09 0.40
CA LEU A 185 12.19 3.95 0.24
C LEU A 185 11.57 2.84 -0.63
N CYS A 186 10.29 2.52 -0.44
CA CYS A 186 9.62 1.48 -1.23
C CYS A 186 9.45 1.90 -2.70
N CYS A 187 9.19 3.17 -2.97
CA CYS A 187 8.96 3.73 -4.31
C CYS A 187 10.25 4.16 -5.04
N GLN A 188 11.45 3.76 -4.57
CA GLN A 188 12.70 4.07 -5.28
C GLN A 188 12.67 3.53 -6.72
N PRO A 189 13.15 4.30 -7.71
CA PRO A 189 13.19 3.83 -9.10
C PRO A 189 14.08 2.59 -9.26
N GLU A 190 15.26 2.60 -8.65
CA GLU A 190 16.19 1.48 -8.70
C GLU A 190 15.81 0.39 -7.68
N PRO A 191 15.62 -0.87 -8.12
CA PRO A 191 15.20 -1.97 -7.25
C PRO A 191 16.18 -2.28 -6.10
N GLU A 192 17.48 -2.03 -6.28
CA GLU A 192 18.50 -2.25 -5.25
C GLU A 192 18.31 -1.35 -4.01
N PHE A 193 17.77 -0.14 -4.17
CA PHE A 193 17.56 0.81 -3.06
C PHE A 193 16.25 0.57 -2.29
N ARG A 194 15.37 -0.30 -2.80
CA ARG A 194 14.14 -0.67 -2.09
C ARG A 194 14.49 -1.61 -0.92
N PRO A 195 13.93 -1.42 0.27
CA PRO A 195 14.25 -2.27 1.42
C PRO A 195 13.67 -3.68 1.25
N PRO A 196 14.22 -4.70 1.93
CA PRO A 196 13.51 -5.96 2.15
C PRO A 196 12.25 -5.72 3.01
N MET A 197 11.26 -6.58 2.87
CA MET A 197 9.98 -6.40 3.57
C MET A 197 10.12 -6.56 5.09
N SER A 198 11.09 -7.34 5.57
CA SER A 198 11.42 -7.41 7.00
C SER A 198 11.81 -6.04 7.59
N GLU A 199 12.58 -5.22 6.88
CA GLU A 199 12.93 -3.86 7.31
C GLU A 199 11.72 -2.92 7.31
N VAL A 200 10.83 -3.07 6.33
CA VAL A 200 9.56 -2.34 6.25
C VAL A 200 8.68 -2.69 7.45
N VAL A 201 8.52 -3.98 7.76
CA VAL A 201 7.77 -4.47 8.92
C VAL A 201 8.32 -3.89 10.23
N GLN A 202 9.64 -3.94 10.44
CA GLN A 202 10.27 -3.36 11.63
C GLN A 202 10.00 -1.86 11.75
N SER A 203 10.01 -1.14 10.64
CA SER A 203 9.75 0.30 10.62
C SER A 203 8.28 0.63 10.95
N LEU A 204 7.32 -0.15 10.43
CA LEU A 204 5.90 -0.02 10.75
C LEU A 204 5.57 -0.42 12.19
N VAL A 205 6.20 -1.47 12.73
CA VAL A 205 6.06 -1.86 14.15
C VAL A 205 6.51 -0.73 15.08
N ARG A 206 7.66 -0.11 14.80
CA ARG A 206 8.16 1.05 15.56
C ARG A 206 7.20 2.24 15.51
N LEU A 207 6.47 2.40 14.41
CA LEU A 207 5.45 3.45 14.25
C LEU A 207 4.23 3.17 15.16
N MET A 208 3.73 1.94 15.21
CA MET A 208 2.59 1.55 16.05
C MET A 208 2.89 1.56 17.56
N GLN A 209 4.06 1.09 17.97
CA GLN A 209 4.44 1.05 19.39
C GLN A 209 4.52 2.46 19.99
N ARG A 210 5.04 3.43 19.23
CA ARG A 210 5.14 4.83 19.66
C ARG A 210 3.79 5.53 19.75
N ALA A 211 2.83 5.17 18.89
CA ALA A 211 1.45 5.65 19.00
C ALA A 211 0.76 5.16 20.29
N SER A 212 1.05 3.92 20.70
CA SER A 212 0.50 3.30 21.92
C SER A 212 1.07 3.92 23.20
N LEU A 213 2.35 4.31 23.19
CA LEU A 213 3.00 4.98 24.33
C LEU A 213 2.44 6.39 24.55
N ASN A 214 2.24 7.17 23.49
CA ASN A 214 1.65 8.52 23.60
C ASN A 214 0.20 8.48 24.16
N LYS A 215 -0.57 7.43 23.83
CA LYS A 215 -1.93 7.25 24.35
C LYS A 215 -1.96 6.94 25.86
N ARG A 216 -0.95 6.25 26.39
CA ARG A 216 -0.79 6.02 27.83
C ARG A 216 -0.40 7.30 28.57
N MET A 217 0.48 8.12 28.00
CA MET A 217 0.91 9.38 28.63
C MET A 217 -0.20 10.44 28.70
N MET A 218 -1.16 10.44 27.76
CA MET A 218 -2.33 11.34 27.79
C MET A 218 -3.49 10.82 28.64
N GLY A 219 -3.40 9.60 29.19
CA GLY A 219 -4.43 9.00 30.04
C GLY A 219 -4.21 9.18 31.55
N ASP A 220 -3.08 9.78 31.95
CA ASP A 220 -2.67 10.01 33.34
C ASP A 220 -2.62 11.52 33.68
N GLU A 221 -3.65 12.29 33.32
CA GLU A 221 -3.90 13.58 33.99
C GLU A 221 -4.97 13.39 35.08
N PRO A 222 -4.61 13.48 36.37
CA PRO A 222 -5.59 13.56 37.43
C PRO A 222 -6.09 15.01 37.58
N GLY A 223 -7.39 15.21 37.33
CA GLY A 223 -8.21 16.31 37.90
C GLY A 223 -8.03 17.70 37.30
#